data_AF-A0A9X4ALG8-F1
#
_entry.id   AF-A0A9X4ALG8-F1
#
_cell.length_a   1.000
_cell.length_b   1.000
_cell.length_c   1.000
_cell.angle_alpha   90.00
_cell.angle_beta   90.00
_cell.angle_gamma   90.00
#
_symmetry.space_group_name_H-M   'P 1'
#
loop_
_entity.id
_entity.type
_entity.pdbx_description
1 polymer ?
#
loop_
_entity_poly.entity_id
_entity_poly.type
_entity_poly.pdbx_seq_one_letter_code
_entity_poly.pdbx_strand_id
1 'polypeptide(L)' 'MCENIPQFNLIAMKSLVDKDRYFSFVFNDLMKKGLEEENALQVIFNSNILGDAAMEDIYLQEINQLQ' A
#
# COMPACT_ATOMS: atom_id res chain seq x y z
N MET A 1 13.18 -20.81 -5.35
CA MET A 1 13.34 -19.43 -4.88
C MET A 1 12.10 -19.17 -4.03
N CYS A 2 12.26 -18.86 -2.74
CA CYS A 2 11.10 -18.45 -1.95
C CYS A 2 10.79 -17.02 -2.39
N GLU A 3 9.79 -16.85 -3.26
CA GLU A 3 9.28 -15.52 -3.60
C GLU A 3 8.68 -14.95 -2.32
N ASN A 4 9.28 -13.88 -1.79
CA ASN A 4 8.70 -13.13 -0.67
C ASN A 4 7.53 -12.33 -1.23
N ILE A 5 6.39 -12.99 -1.42
CA ILE A 5 5.18 -12.30 -1.87
C ILE A 5 4.81 -11.29 -0.77
N PRO A 6 4.79 -9.98 -1.08
CA PRO A 6 4.43 -8.99 -0.08
C PRO A 6 3.00 -9.27 0.41
N GLN A 7 2.81 -9.18 1.73
CA GLN A 7 1.50 -9.37 2.38
C GLN A 7 0.95 -8.03 2.80
N PHE A 8 -0.36 -7.81 2.67
CA PHE A 8 -1.01 -6.56 3.07
C PHE A 8 -0.82 -6.24 4.56
N ASN A 9 -0.39 -5.01 4.85
CA ASN A 9 -0.24 -4.47 6.20
C ASN A 9 -0.88 -3.08 6.26
N LEU A 10 -1.89 -2.94 7.10
CA LEU A 10 -2.68 -1.72 7.21
C LEU A 10 -1.84 -0.50 7.65
N ILE A 11 -0.94 -0.67 8.62
CA ILE A 11 -0.14 0.43 9.18
C ILE A 11 0.86 0.94 8.15
N ALA A 12 1.57 0.02 7.48
CA ALA A 12 2.51 0.37 6.42
C ALA A 12 1.79 1.06 5.25
N MET A 13 0.62 0.54 4.83
CA MET A 13 -0.14 1.16 3.74
C MET A 13 -0.63 2.57 4.08
N LYS A 14 -1.04 2.83 5.33
CA LYS A 14 -1.38 4.19 5.78
C LYS A 14 -0.20 5.14 5.69
N SER A 15 0.93 4.72 6.26
CA SER A 15 2.20 5.47 6.23
C SER A 15 2.62 5.77 4.78
N LEU A 16 2.48 4.79 3.89
CA LEU A 16 2.80 4.93 2.48
C LEU A 16 1.88 5.92 1.75
N VAL A 17 0.56 5.84 1.99
CA VAL A 17 -0.43 6.78 1.44
C VAL A 17 -0.18 8.21 1.92
N ASP A 18 0.25 8.40 3.16
CA ASP A 18 0.54 9.72 3.72
C ASP A 18 1.82 10.34 3.14
N LYS A 19 2.80 9.52 2.79
CA LYS A 19 4.11 9.96 2.27
C LYS A 19 4.14 10.10 0.75
N ASP A 20 3.38 9.28 0.03
CA ASP A 20 3.36 9.27 -1.43
C ASP A 20 2.17 10.06 -2.00
N ARG A 21 2.47 11.05 -2.86
CA ARG A 21 1.45 11.95 -3.42
C ARG A 21 0.47 11.21 -4.34
N TYR A 22 0.93 10.23 -5.11
CA TYR A 22 0.06 9.46 -6.00
C TYR A 22 -0.87 8.57 -5.19
N PHE A 23 -0.35 7.85 -4.18
CA PHE A 23 -1.21 7.03 -3.33
C PHE A 23 -2.17 7.84 -2.48
N SER A 24 -1.76 9.00 -1.97
CA SER A 24 -2.68 9.96 -1.33
C SER A 24 -3.80 10.38 -2.27
N PHE A 25 -3.49 10.68 -3.53
CA PHE A 25 -4.49 11.06 -4.53
C PHE A 25 -5.50 9.93 -4.80
N VAL A 26 -5.01 8.71 -5.05
CA VAL A 26 -5.85 7.53 -5.32
C VAL A 26 -6.69 7.18 -4.10
N PHE A 27 -6.08 7.16 -2.90
CA PHE A 27 -6.78 6.88 -1.65
C PHE A 27 -7.93 7.86 -1.42
N ASN A 28 -7.68 9.17 -1.57
CA ASN A 28 -8.71 10.19 -1.42
C ASN A 28 -9.84 10.05 -2.45
N ASP A 29 -9.54 9.64 -3.69
CA ASP A 29 -10.57 9.35 -4.70
C ASP A 29 -11.43 8.14 -4.32
N LEU A 30 -10.81 7.07 -3.81
CA LEU A 30 -11.51 5.87 -3.33
C LEU A 30 -12.41 6.18 -2.12
N MET A 31 -11.91 6.96 -1.15
CA MET A 31 -12.69 7.42 0.01
C MET A 31 -13.90 8.27 -0.44
N LYS A 32 -13.72 9.18 -1.41
CA LYS A 32 -14.82 9.98 -1.98
C LYS A 32 -15.89 9.14 -2.67
N LYS A 33 -15.51 7.97 -3.20
CA LYS A 33 -16.43 6.98 -3.79
C LYS A 33 -17.16 6.13 -2.73
N GLY A 34 -16.91 6.38 -1.45
CA GLY A 34 -17.58 5.71 -0.33
C GLY A 34 -16.96 4.37 0.04
N LEU A 35 -15.70 4.11 -0.34
CA LEU A 35 -15.00 2.94 0.17
C LEU A 35 -14.59 3.16 1.62
N GLU A 36 -14.70 2.11 2.41
CA GLU A 36 -14.08 2.05 3.74
C GLU A 36 -12.56 2.11 3.62
N GLU A 37 -11.91 2.74 4.60
CA GLU A 37 -10.48 3.02 4.62
C GLU A 37 -9.61 1.79 4.36
N GLU A 38 -9.87 0.69 5.09
CA GLU A 38 -9.12 -0.56 4.93
C GLU A 38 -9.27 -1.15 3.52
N ASN A 39 -10.48 -1.10 2.96
CA ASN A 39 -10.74 -1.57 1.60
C ASN A 39 -10.03 -0.71 0.55
N ALA A 40 -10.00 0.61 0.72
CA ALA A 40 -9.27 1.52 -0.16
C ALA A 40 -7.77 1.23 -0.16
N LEU A 41 -7.18 1.00 1.02
CA LEU A 41 -5.77 0.64 1.16
C LEU A 41 -5.46 -0.72 0.53
N GLN A 42 -6.36 -1.69 0.68
CA GLN A 42 -6.19 -3.02 0.09
C GLN A 42 -6.28 -3.00 -1.44
N VAL A 43 -7.13 -2.15 -2.02
CA VAL A 43 -7.18 -1.92 -3.48
C VAL A 43 -5.87 -1.33 -3.98
N ILE A 44 -5.31 -0.34 -3.29
CA ILE A 44 -4.04 0.29 -3.66
C ILE A 44 -2.91 -0.75 -3.61
N PHE A 45 -2.85 -1.54 -2.54
CA PHE A 45 -1.86 -2.61 -2.36
C PHE A 45 -1.93 -3.64 -3.52
N ASN A 46 -3.12 -4.16 -3.80
CA ASN A 46 -3.29 -5.19 -4.84
C ASN A 46 -2.97 -4.65 -6.24
N SER A 47 -3.29 -3.39 -6.51
CA SER A 47 -3.15 -2.81 -7.85
C SER A 47 -1.76 -2.27 -8.13
N ASN A 48 -0.99 -1.87 -7.11
CA ASN A 48 0.27 -1.14 -7.29
C ASN A 48 1.47 -1.75 -6.56
N ILE A 49 1.29 -2.66 -5.60
CA ILE A 49 2.41 -3.32 -4.90
C ILE A 49 2.56 -4.76 -5.37
N LEU A 50 1.47 -5.52 -5.51
CA LEU A 50 1.55 -6.86 -6.11
C LEU A 50 1.86 -6.81 -7.63
N GLY A 51 1.56 -5.70 -8.29
CA GLY A 51 1.74 -5.52 -9.73
C GLY A 51 3.01 -4.77 -10.15
N ASP A 52 3.73 -4.15 -9.21
CA ASP A 52 4.91 -3.31 -9.50
C ASP A 52 6.06 -3.64 -8.54
N ALA A 53 7.13 -4.22 -9.09
CA ALA A 53 8.32 -4.64 -8.35
C ALA A 53 9.10 -3.46 -7.73
N ALA A 54 8.97 -2.23 -8.23
CA ALA A 54 9.67 -1.09 -7.64
C ALA A 54 9.01 -0.61 -6.33
N MET A 55 7.70 -0.80 -6.22
CA MET A 55 6.95 -0.42 -5.02
C MET A 55 7.07 -1.46 -3.90
N GLU A 56 7.37 -2.71 -4.26
CA GLU A 56 7.70 -3.80 -3.34
C GLU A 56 8.88 -3.43 -2.42
N ASP A 57 9.94 -2.83 -2.96
CA ASP A 57 11.14 -2.47 -2.18
C ASP A 57 10.84 -1.45 -1.07
N ILE A 58 10.06 -0.41 -1.37
CA ILE A 58 9.67 0.62 -0.40
C ILE A 58 8.78 0.01 0.68
N TYR A 59 7.88 -0.89 0.29
CA TYR A 59 6.98 -1.59 1.20
C TYR A 59 7.72 -2.51 2.18
N LEU A 60 8.66 -3.31 1.68
CA LEU A 60 9.49 -4.19 2.50
C LEU A 60 10.33 -3.39 3.50
N GLN A 61 10.81 -2.21 3.12
CA GLN A 61 11.51 -1.31 4.04
C GLN A 61 10.62 -0.82 5.18
N GLU A 62 9.36 -0.45 4.93
CA GLU A 62 8.44 -0.02 6.00
C GLU A 62 8.07 -1.16 6.95
N ILE A 63 7.88 -2.39 6.46
CA ILE A 63 7.66 -3.57 7.31
C ILE A 63 8.86 -3.80 8.23
N ASN A 64 10.08 -3.77 7.67
CA ASN A 64 11.30 -4.05 8.43
C ASN A 64 11.63 -2.98 9.48
N GLN A 65 11.06 -1.77 9.37
CA GLN A 65 11.18 -0.71 10.39
C GLN A 65 10.17 -0.85 11.55
N LEU A 66 9.16 -1.71 11.40
CA LEU A 66 8.13 -1.96 12.41
C LEU A 66 8.37 -3.27 13.20
N GLN A 67 9.49 -3.97 12.96
CA GLN A 67 9.96 -5.15 13.70
C GLN A 67 11.07 -4.77 14.69
#